data_AF-A0A9E1BD86-F1
#
_entry.id   AF-A0A9E1BD86-F1
#
_cell.length_a   1.000
_cell.length_b   1.000
_cell.length_c   1.000
_cell.angle_alpha   90.00
_cell.angle_beta   90.00
_cell.angle_gamma   90.00
#
_symmetry.space_group_name_H-M   'P 1'
#
loop_
_entity.id
_entity.type
_entity.pdbx_description
1 polymer ?
#
loop_
_entity_poly.entity_id
_entity_poly.type
_entity_poly.pdbx_seq_one_letter_code
_entity_poly.pdbx_strand_id
1 'polypeptide(L)'
;MNEFENDIQSDTIDVDAVSDKKFVHIDKSKRIFDIVYLALCSAFMLVMWCTGYNFLPLIANVLAIVAGVLIFARVLAKSNVGLYMWIAYMVCICGLFVFFLIWGAESFGKNLWYNLVLVLFPVLLATLVYVSDKFITKKTALKITCAVCSFLMVGTAIVYVFFMNLRCRPTVESLQAGHDDYLASVKNKYTTQDKPNVLVILMDDMAYSDISAYSYLANKISSASGTVTDSKNATINTPNIDSIADGGIMMDNFYSASPVCSPSRFSILTGRYSSRGYLDNVVFPSDIQSNPWSPTHFLNPYQFLNNVDGILGDEITFAEVLQAAGYNTGCIGKWNLGDYGQYLPTNQGFDYFYGSYYVNDMTPYNWVEDYVDEQGNFHSQEVRTHKENLDQSESTSTPTTTAAEKATRAMTHTFNASRSLTNISAIYSTISNQRPTQAAQARCMTTLSLCLHRTTAPAERA
;
A
#
# COMPACT_ATOMS: atom_id res chain seq x y z
N MET A 1 83.16 35.42 -65.11
CA MET A 1 82.99 36.79 -65.65
C MET A 1 81.52 36.91 -65.98
N ASN A 2 80.72 37.41 -65.01
CA ASN A 2 79.25 37.59 -65.04
C ASN A 2 78.50 36.24 -65.25
N GLU A 3 77.32 35.92 -64.72
CA GLU A 3 76.10 36.62 -64.26
C GLU A 3 75.42 35.69 -63.20
N PHE A 4 74.38 36.03 -62.42
CA PHE A 4 73.59 37.26 -62.18
C PHE A 4 73.16 37.25 -60.69
N GLU A 5 72.80 38.40 -60.14
CA GLU A 5 72.35 38.61 -58.75
C GLU A 5 70.82 38.80 -58.67
N ASN A 6 70.22 38.50 -57.51
CA ASN A 6 68.80 38.71 -57.11
C ASN A 6 67.73 37.80 -57.73
N ASP A 7 66.91 37.18 -56.87
CA ASP A 7 65.56 37.71 -56.64
C ASP A 7 65.04 37.36 -55.23
N ILE A 8 64.16 38.20 -54.68
CA ILE A 8 63.50 38.02 -53.38
C ILE A 8 62.01 37.84 -53.65
N GLN A 9 61.43 36.68 -53.32
CA GLN A 9 59.97 36.57 -53.25
C GLN A 9 59.47 35.73 -52.08
N SER A 10 58.47 36.33 -51.42
CA SER A 10 57.64 35.87 -50.33
C SER A 10 57.26 34.38 -50.31
N ASP A 11 57.52 33.73 -49.17
CA ASP A 11 56.64 32.70 -48.64
C ASP A 11 55.97 33.22 -47.36
N THR A 12 54.75 33.72 -47.51
CA THR A 12 53.86 33.97 -46.38
C THR A 12 53.45 32.64 -45.76
N ILE A 13 53.91 32.37 -44.54
CA ILE A 13 53.43 31.24 -43.75
C ILE A 13 51.93 31.43 -43.51
N ASP A 14 51.12 30.56 -44.13
CA ASP A 14 49.68 30.50 -43.90
C ASP A 14 49.42 29.95 -42.48
N VAL A 15 48.96 30.84 -41.59
CA VAL A 15 48.80 30.55 -40.16
C VAL A 15 47.41 29.95 -39.85
N ASP A 16 46.48 29.93 -40.81
CA ASP A 16 45.07 29.58 -40.58
C ASP A 16 44.73 28.09 -40.76
N ALA A 17 45.71 27.25 -41.12
CA ALA A 17 45.52 25.80 -41.33
C ALA A 17 45.52 24.93 -40.05
N VAL A 18 45.56 25.51 -38.83
CA VAL A 18 45.65 24.74 -37.57
C VAL A 18 44.29 24.22 -37.09
N SER A 19 43.86 23.13 -37.72
CA SER A 19 42.81 22.18 -37.30
C SER A 19 41.62 22.73 -36.51
N ASP A 20 40.48 22.93 -37.19
CA ASP A 20 39.21 23.30 -36.57
C ASP A 20 38.52 22.10 -35.86
N LYS A 21 39.24 21.44 -34.94
CA LYS A 21 38.70 20.35 -34.13
C LYS A 21 37.61 20.89 -33.19
N LYS A 22 36.39 20.36 -33.34
CA LYS A 22 35.25 20.67 -32.47
C LYS A 22 35.62 20.42 -31.00
N PHE A 23 35.37 21.45 -30.18
CA PHE A 23 35.88 21.56 -28.81
C PHE A 23 35.18 20.65 -27.79
N VAL A 24 33.96 20.21 -28.09
CA VAL A 24 33.28 19.13 -27.36
C VAL A 24 32.99 18.06 -28.40
N HIS A 25 33.80 17.00 -28.40
CA HIS A 25 33.53 15.79 -29.17
C HIS A 25 33.43 14.61 -28.20
N ILE A 26 32.59 13.62 -28.52
CA ILE A 26 32.58 12.35 -27.76
C ILE A 26 33.89 11.63 -28.04
N ASP A 27 34.76 11.57 -27.04
CA ASP A 27 36.05 10.91 -27.15
C ASP A 27 35.85 9.39 -27.11
N LYS A 28 36.11 8.76 -28.26
CA LYS A 28 36.07 7.30 -28.43
C LYS A 28 37.36 6.62 -27.95
N SER A 29 38.34 7.37 -27.42
CA SER A 29 39.57 6.78 -26.88
C SER A 29 39.25 5.82 -25.72
N LYS A 30 39.98 4.70 -25.70
CA LYS A 30 39.82 3.64 -24.68
C LYS A 30 40.49 4.04 -23.38
N ARG A 31 39.94 5.04 -22.69
CA ARG A 31 40.38 5.45 -21.34
C ARG A 31 40.06 4.31 -20.37
N ILE A 32 41.11 3.74 -19.76
CA ILE A 32 41.00 2.57 -18.86
C ILE A 32 39.98 2.83 -17.75
N PHE A 33 40.03 4.01 -17.10
CA PHE A 33 39.10 4.40 -16.05
C PHE A 33 37.63 4.36 -16.51
N ASP A 34 37.30 4.92 -17.67
CA ASP A 34 35.93 4.97 -18.17
C ASP A 34 35.39 3.57 -18.53
N ILE A 35 36.27 2.67 -18.98
CA ILE A 35 35.93 1.27 -19.29
C ILE A 35 35.70 0.47 -17.99
N VAL A 36 36.59 0.62 -16.99
CA VAL A 36 36.44 -0.02 -15.68
C VAL A 36 35.17 0.46 -14.98
N TYR A 37 34.86 1.76 -15.07
CA TYR A 37 33.64 2.33 -14.50
C TYR A 37 32.37 1.79 -15.18
N LEU A 38 32.36 1.67 -16.51
CA LEU A 38 31.29 1.02 -17.26
C LEU A 38 31.10 -0.45 -16.87
N ALA A 39 32.20 -1.21 -16.73
CA ALA A 39 32.16 -2.61 -16.33
C ALA A 39 31.56 -2.77 -14.92
N LEU A 40 31.98 -1.93 -13.96
CA LEU A 40 31.42 -1.87 -12.61
C LEU A 40 29.91 -1.59 -12.64
N CYS A 41 29.48 -0.55 -13.37
CA CYS A 41 28.06 -0.20 -13.49
C CYS A 41 27.24 -1.33 -14.11
N SER A 42 27.76 -1.97 -15.16
CA SER A 42 27.07 -3.07 -15.86
C SER A 42 26.93 -4.31 -14.98
N ALA A 43 27.99 -4.69 -14.26
CA ALA A 43 27.95 -5.78 -13.29
C ALA A 43 26.98 -5.48 -12.13
N PHE A 44 26.97 -4.24 -11.65
CA PHE A 44 26.03 -3.80 -10.61
C PHE A 44 24.57 -3.88 -11.08
N MET A 45 24.26 -3.44 -12.31
CA MET A 45 22.90 -3.56 -12.85
C MET A 45 22.44 -5.01 -12.88
N LEU A 46 23.31 -5.94 -13.27
CA LEU A 46 22.98 -7.37 -13.32
C LEU A 46 22.71 -7.94 -11.91
N VAL A 47 23.53 -7.62 -10.91
CA VAL A 47 23.28 -8.02 -9.51
C VAL A 47 21.95 -7.44 -9.01
N MET A 48 21.69 -6.16 -9.29
CA MET A 48 20.47 -5.47 -8.92
C MET A 48 19.21 -6.13 -9.53
N TRP A 49 19.23 -6.42 -10.84
CA TRP A 49 18.10 -7.09 -11.50
C TRP A 49 17.87 -8.52 -11.01
N CYS A 50 18.93 -9.28 -10.70
CA CYS A 50 18.83 -10.67 -10.26
C CYS A 50 18.41 -10.83 -8.80
N THR A 51 18.60 -9.82 -7.95
CA THR A 51 18.34 -9.92 -6.49
C THR A 51 17.09 -9.19 -6.01
N GLY A 52 16.60 -8.17 -6.73
CA GLY A 52 15.38 -7.45 -6.35
C GLY A 52 15.52 -6.54 -5.12
N TYR A 53 16.69 -6.45 -4.47
CA TYR A 53 16.83 -5.71 -3.21
C TYR A 53 16.71 -4.19 -3.37
N ASN A 54 15.76 -3.60 -2.62
CA ASN A 54 15.38 -2.19 -2.68
C ASN A 54 16.48 -1.15 -2.41
N PHE A 55 17.56 -1.53 -1.73
CA PHE A 55 18.69 -0.63 -1.47
C PHE A 55 19.66 -0.53 -2.66
N LEU A 56 19.64 -1.50 -3.59
CA LEU A 56 20.54 -1.52 -4.75
C LEU A 56 20.22 -0.41 -5.77
N PRO A 57 18.95 -0.08 -6.09
CA PRO A 57 18.59 1.10 -6.89
C PRO A 57 19.20 2.42 -6.39
N LEU A 58 19.30 2.62 -5.07
CA LEU A 58 19.93 3.80 -4.51
C LEU A 58 21.42 3.88 -4.90
N ILE A 59 22.14 2.75 -4.80
CA ILE A 59 23.55 2.66 -5.20
C ILE A 59 23.71 2.80 -6.72
N ALA A 60 22.86 2.14 -7.52
CA ALA A 60 22.82 2.30 -8.98
C ALA A 60 22.63 3.76 -9.40
N ASN A 61 21.78 4.50 -8.70
CA ASN A 61 21.58 5.91 -8.98
C ASN A 61 22.74 6.80 -8.47
N VAL A 62 23.39 6.46 -7.35
CA VAL A 62 24.65 7.12 -6.96
C VAL A 62 25.72 6.93 -8.05
N LEU A 63 25.81 5.76 -8.69
CA LEU A 63 26.68 5.56 -9.85
C LEU A 63 26.26 6.45 -11.04
N ALA A 64 24.96 6.58 -11.33
CA ALA A 64 24.47 7.51 -12.35
C ALA A 64 24.84 8.98 -12.04
N ILE A 65 24.66 9.42 -10.79
CA ILE A 65 25.02 10.77 -10.32
C ILE A 65 26.53 11.00 -10.47
N VAL A 66 27.37 10.06 -10.04
CA VAL A 66 28.84 10.17 -10.18
C VAL A 66 29.24 10.25 -11.64
N ALA A 67 28.67 9.42 -12.54
CA ALA A 67 28.91 9.53 -13.97
C ALA A 67 28.49 10.90 -14.53
N GLY A 68 27.33 11.41 -14.15
CA GLY A 68 26.83 12.74 -14.54
C GLY A 68 27.74 13.88 -14.09
N VAL A 69 28.19 13.85 -12.82
CA VAL A 69 29.13 14.82 -12.26
C VAL A 69 30.48 14.76 -12.97
N LEU A 70 31.00 13.57 -13.28
CA LEU A 70 32.24 13.40 -14.03
C LEU A 70 32.13 13.93 -15.48
N ILE A 71 30.98 13.74 -16.13
CA ILE A 71 30.68 14.32 -17.46
C ILE A 71 30.64 15.84 -17.36
N PHE A 72 29.88 16.41 -16.41
CA PHE A 72 29.78 17.85 -16.19
C PHE A 72 31.14 18.49 -15.89
N ALA A 73 31.93 17.90 -14.99
CA ALA A 73 33.26 18.38 -14.65
C ALA A 73 34.21 18.40 -15.87
N ARG A 74 34.16 17.35 -16.72
CA ARG A 74 34.96 17.31 -17.97
C ARG A 74 34.54 18.41 -18.95
N VAL A 75 33.23 18.64 -19.14
CA VAL A 75 32.70 19.71 -19.99
C VAL A 75 33.15 21.10 -19.48
N LEU A 76 33.15 21.34 -18.17
CA LEU A 76 33.67 22.58 -17.59
C LEU A 76 35.18 22.72 -17.83
N ALA A 77 35.95 21.67 -17.52
CA ALA A 77 37.41 21.57 -17.62
C ALA A 77 37.96 21.48 -19.05
N LYS A 78 37.18 21.91 -20.06
CA LYS A 78 37.57 21.94 -21.48
C LYS A 78 38.00 20.57 -22.04
N SER A 79 37.55 19.49 -21.42
CA SER A 79 37.89 18.11 -21.77
C SER A 79 36.75 17.44 -22.51
N ASN A 80 37.09 16.58 -23.47
CA ASN A 80 36.09 15.76 -24.17
C ASN A 80 35.34 14.82 -23.21
N VAL A 81 34.06 14.61 -23.50
CA VAL A 81 33.21 13.62 -22.82
C VAL A 81 33.62 12.23 -23.31
N GLY A 82 34.02 11.35 -22.39
CA GLY A 82 34.43 9.98 -22.76
C GLY A 82 33.21 9.12 -23.11
N LEU A 83 33.25 8.43 -24.25
CA LEU A 83 32.13 7.60 -24.72
C LEU A 83 31.70 6.58 -23.67
N TYR A 84 32.66 5.86 -23.07
CA TYR A 84 32.37 4.81 -22.08
C TYR A 84 31.76 5.36 -20.78
N MET A 85 32.11 6.58 -20.37
CA MET A 85 31.50 7.27 -19.21
C MET A 85 30.05 7.68 -19.50
N TRP A 86 29.77 8.15 -20.73
CA TRP A 86 28.40 8.43 -21.18
C TRP A 86 27.56 7.15 -21.25
N ILE A 87 28.13 6.04 -21.77
CA ILE A 87 27.45 4.73 -21.77
C ILE A 87 27.19 4.28 -20.33
N ALA A 88 28.12 4.48 -19.38
CA ALA A 88 27.90 4.11 -17.99
C ALA A 88 26.71 4.85 -17.35
N TYR A 89 26.58 6.17 -17.58
CA TYR A 89 25.40 6.94 -17.17
C TYR A 89 24.11 6.33 -17.74
N MET A 90 24.10 6.06 -19.05
CA MET A 90 22.94 5.48 -19.74
C MET A 90 22.59 4.08 -19.23
N VAL A 91 23.59 3.23 -18.94
CA VAL A 91 23.40 1.89 -18.37
C VAL A 91 22.77 1.97 -16.99
N CYS A 92 23.21 2.89 -16.12
CA CYS A 92 22.59 3.07 -14.81
C CYS A 92 21.13 3.55 -14.92
N ILE A 93 20.86 4.60 -15.71
CA ILE A 93 19.51 5.16 -15.86
C ILE A 93 18.55 4.16 -16.51
N CYS A 94 18.94 3.51 -17.61
CA CYS A 94 18.11 2.48 -18.25
C CYS A 94 18.00 1.22 -17.37
N GLY A 95 19.02 0.90 -16.57
CA GLY A 95 18.97 -0.24 -15.66
C GLY A 95 18.07 -0.01 -14.46
N LEU A 96 17.94 1.22 -13.98
CA LEU A 96 16.91 1.61 -13.02
C LEU A 96 15.51 1.48 -13.62
N PHE A 97 15.29 1.89 -14.87
CA PHE A 97 14.01 1.65 -15.57
C PHE A 97 13.65 0.17 -15.61
N VAL A 98 14.60 -0.70 -16.01
CA VAL A 98 14.39 -2.16 -16.06
C VAL A 98 14.10 -2.73 -14.68
N PHE A 99 14.83 -2.29 -13.64
CA PHE A 99 14.58 -2.74 -12.27
C PHE A 99 13.16 -2.42 -11.81
N PHE A 100 12.72 -1.16 -11.90
CA PHE A 100 11.38 -0.76 -11.47
C PHE A 100 10.27 -1.24 -12.42
N LEU A 101 10.60 -1.76 -13.61
CA LEU A 101 9.64 -2.44 -14.47
C LEU A 101 9.39 -3.90 -14.04
N ILE A 102 10.41 -4.57 -13.51
CA ILE A 102 10.36 -5.97 -13.03
C ILE A 102 9.88 -6.02 -11.57
N TRP A 103 10.45 -5.18 -10.70
CA TRP A 103 10.32 -5.24 -9.24
C TRP A 103 9.49 -4.08 -8.63
N GLY A 104 8.95 -3.17 -9.44
CA GLY A 104 8.21 -2.00 -8.97
C GLY A 104 6.88 -2.34 -8.29
N ALA A 105 6.46 -1.50 -7.33
CA ALA A 105 5.28 -1.74 -6.51
C ALA A 105 3.95 -1.82 -7.28
N GLU A 106 3.75 -0.98 -8.29
CA GLU A 106 2.46 -0.81 -8.97
C GLU A 106 2.18 -1.91 -10.01
N SER A 107 1.00 -1.84 -10.64
CA SER A 107 0.69 -2.62 -11.84
C SER A 107 1.64 -2.30 -13.00
N PHE A 108 1.88 -3.29 -13.87
CA PHE A 108 2.84 -3.19 -14.97
C PHE A 108 2.67 -1.93 -15.85
N GLY A 109 1.42 -1.56 -16.17
CA GLY A 109 1.13 -0.36 -16.96
C GLY A 109 1.52 0.95 -16.26
N LYS A 110 1.27 1.06 -14.95
CA LYS A 110 1.68 2.22 -14.14
C LYS A 110 3.20 2.28 -13.98
N ASN A 111 3.85 1.15 -13.68
CA ASN A 111 5.32 1.05 -13.64
C ASN A 111 5.91 1.51 -14.99
N LEU A 112 5.45 0.95 -16.11
CA LEU A 112 5.91 1.32 -17.45
C LEU A 112 5.77 2.82 -17.72
N TRP A 113 4.58 3.41 -17.50
CA TRP A 113 4.32 4.82 -17.79
C TRP A 113 5.19 5.75 -16.93
N TYR A 114 5.23 5.55 -15.62
CA TYR A 114 5.99 6.43 -14.74
C TYR A 114 7.50 6.27 -14.90
N ASN A 115 8.01 5.04 -15.04
CA ASN A 115 9.42 4.80 -15.29
C ASN A 115 9.84 5.46 -16.61
N LEU A 116 8.98 5.42 -17.63
CA LEU A 116 9.21 6.11 -18.91
C LEU A 116 9.29 7.63 -18.71
N VAL A 117 8.34 8.26 -18.00
CA VAL A 117 8.38 9.72 -17.72
C VAL A 117 9.66 10.12 -16.98
N LEU A 118 10.10 9.33 -16.00
CA LEU A 118 11.25 9.65 -15.15
C LEU A 118 12.60 9.40 -15.82
N VAL A 119 12.69 8.39 -16.70
CA VAL A 119 13.88 8.13 -17.51
C VAL A 119 13.96 9.03 -18.76
N LEU A 120 12.82 9.50 -19.28
CA LEU A 120 12.77 10.35 -20.48
C LEU A 120 13.66 11.60 -20.34
N PHE A 121 13.54 12.35 -19.24
CA PHE A 121 14.36 13.55 -19.02
C PHE A 121 15.87 13.30 -18.96
N PRO A 122 16.41 12.43 -18.08
CA PRO A 122 17.86 12.16 -18.04
C PRO A 122 18.38 11.56 -19.35
N VAL A 123 17.61 10.71 -20.04
CA VAL A 123 18.01 10.14 -21.35
C VAL A 123 18.01 11.19 -22.47
N LEU A 124 17.01 12.08 -22.53
CA LEU A 124 16.98 13.17 -23.49
C LEU A 124 18.14 14.13 -23.26
N LEU A 125 18.43 14.51 -22.00
CA LEU A 125 19.56 15.38 -21.67
C LEU A 125 20.90 14.73 -22.00
N ALA A 126 21.08 13.44 -21.69
CA ALA A 126 22.28 12.69 -22.07
C ALA A 126 22.44 12.60 -23.59
N THR A 127 21.34 12.36 -24.31
CA THR A 127 21.35 12.30 -25.78
C THR A 127 21.65 13.67 -26.38
N LEU A 128 21.12 14.76 -25.83
CA LEU A 128 21.48 16.13 -26.22
C LEU A 128 22.98 16.39 -26.03
N VAL A 129 23.58 16.00 -24.90
CA VAL A 129 25.05 16.09 -24.71
C VAL A 129 25.81 15.29 -25.78
N TYR A 130 25.29 14.12 -26.19
CA TYR A 130 25.90 13.27 -27.22
C TYR A 130 25.78 13.84 -28.65
N VAL A 131 24.67 14.50 -29.01
CA VAL A 131 24.42 14.99 -30.39
C VAL A 131 24.66 16.48 -30.60
N SER A 132 24.88 17.28 -29.54
CA SER A 132 24.99 18.75 -29.64
C SER A 132 26.10 19.19 -30.60
N ASP A 133 27.19 18.43 -30.75
CA ASP A 133 28.29 18.73 -31.68
C ASP A 133 27.90 18.65 -33.17
N LYS A 134 26.78 18.00 -33.49
CA LYS A 134 26.20 17.93 -34.84
C LYS A 134 25.35 19.15 -35.17
N PHE A 135 24.67 19.73 -34.18
CA PHE A 135 23.70 20.81 -34.38
C PHE A 135 24.24 22.21 -34.05
N ILE A 136 25.20 22.32 -33.12
CA ILE A 136 25.70 23.61 -32.62
C ILE A 136 27.12 23.86 -33.14
N THR A 137 27.25 24.80 -34.07
CA THR A 137 28.55 25.19 -34.67
C THR A 137 29.33 26.19 -33.81
N LYS A 138 28.65 27.08 -33.08
CA LYS A 138 29.30 28.09 -32.23
C LYS A 138 29.88 27.44 -30.96
N LYS A 139 31.22 27.39 -30.86
CA LYS A 139 31.98 26.77 -29.74
C LYS A 139 31.49 27.20 -28.34
N THR A 140 31.19 28.49 -28.12
CA THR A 140 30.66 29.00 -26.85
C THR A 140 29.26 28.46 -26.54
N ALA A 141 28.36 28.46 -27.52
CA ALA A 141 27.00 27.94 -27.35
C ALA A 141 26.99 26.44 -27.09
N LEU A 142 27.84 25.68 -27.79
CA LEU A 142 28.03 24.24 -27.57
C LEU A 142 28.49 23.96 -26.14
N LYS A 143 29.48 24.71 -25.63
CA LYS A 143 29.95 24.55 -24.25
C LYS A 143 28.85 24.84 -23.23
N ILE A 144 28.11 25.93 -23.39
CA ILE A 144 27.01 26.31 -22.48
C ILE A 144 25.92 25.22 -22.51
N THR A 145 25.50 24.78 -23.70
CA THR A 145 24.48 23.74 -23.86
C THR A 145 24.90 22.44 -23.19
N CYS A 146 26.10 21.91 -23.48
CA CYS A 146 26.57 20.67 -22.86
C CYS A 146 26.73 20.82 -21.33
N ALA A 147 27.14 21.99 -20.82
CA ALA A 147 27.26 22.23 -19.38
C ALA A 147 25.89 22.26 -18.70
N VAL A 148 24.92 22.99 -19.26
CA VAL A 148 23.53 23.04 -18.75
C VAL A 148 22.88 21.66 -18.81
N CYS A 149 22.97 20.94 -19.93
CA CYS A 149 22.42 19.60 -20.03
C CYS A 149 23.08 18.62 -19.05
N SER A 150 24.42 18.67 -18.86
CA SER A 150 25.11 17.79 -17.91
C SER A 150 24.81 18.13 -16.44
N PHE A 151 24.59 19.41 -16.12
CA PHE A 151 24.10 19.83 -14.80
C PHE A 151 22.67 19.32 -14.56
N LEU A 152 21.79 19.49 -15.54
CA LEU A 152 20.42 18.99 -15.46
C LEU A 152 20.37 17.45 -15.39
N MET A 153 21.25 16.71 -16.08
CA MET A 153 21.38 15.25 -15.95
C MET A 153 21.62 14.80 -14.50
N VAL A 154 22.44 15.55 -13.75
CA VAL A 154 22.69 15.29 -12.33
C VAL A 154 21.43 15.63 -11.52
N GLY A 155 20.81 16.78 -11.76
CA GLY A 155 19.56 17.17 -11.09
C GLY A 155 18.43 16.17 -11.31
N THR A 156 18.20 15.71 -12.54
CA THR A 156 17.18 14.72 -12.88
C THR A 156 17.51 13.35 -12.28
N ALA A 157 18.78 12.95 -12.22
CA ALA A 157 19.17 11.72 -11.53
C ALA A 157 18.94 11.83 -10.01
N ILE A 158 19.13 13.00 -9.38
CA ILE A 158 18.81 13.20 -7.96
C ILE A 158 17.29 13.12 -7.73
N VAL A 159 16.48 13.78 -8.57
CA VAL A 159 15.00 13.67 -8.51
C VAL A 159 14.54 12.22 -8.68
N TYR A 160 15.21 11.46 -9.56
CA TYR A 160 14.95 10.04 -9.76
C TYR A 160 15.17 9.21 -8.47
N VAL A 161 16.17 9.54 -7.63
CA VAL A 161 16.35 8.88 -6.31
C VAL A 161 15.10 9.04 -5.47
N PHE A 162 14.70 10.29 -5.22
CA PHE A 162 13.60 10.59 -4.31
C PHE A 162 12.32 9.93 -4.81
N PHE A 163 12.02 10.06 -6.10
CA PHE A 163 10.77 9.57 -6.65
C PHE A 163 10.68 8.03 -6.71
N MET A 164 11.80 7.32 -6.93
CA MET A 164 11.78 5.86 -7.03
C MET A 164 12.03 5.12 -5.72
N ASN A 165 12.70 5.75 -4.75
CA ASN A 165 12.84 5.16 -3.41
C ASN A 165 11.47 4.95 -2.73
N LEU A 166 10.50 5.84 -3.05
CA LEU A 166 9.09 5.77 -2.66
C LEU A 166 8.26 4.65 -3.34
N ARG A 167 8.89 3.84 -4.22
CA ARG A 167 8.22 2.85 -5.09
C ARG A 167 8.79 1.44 -4.96
N CYS A 168 9.68 1.26 -3.99
CA CYS A 168 10.27 -0.01 -3.60
C CYS A 168 9.25 -0.86 -2.82
N ARG A 169 9.00 -2.11 -3.23
CA ARG A 169 8.16 -3.04 -2.43
C ARG A 169 8.94 -3.51 -1.21
N PRO A 170 8.42 -3.43 0.03
CA PRO A 170 9.11 -3.99 1.19
C PRO A 170 9.34 -5.50 0.98
N THR A 171 10.61 -5.91 0.87
CA THR A 171 11.01 -7.32 0.83
C THR A 171 11.12 -7.83 2.26
N VAL A 172 9.99 -8.31 2.79
CA VAL A 172 9.94 -9.12 4.01
C VAL A 172 10.18 -10.60 3.67
N GLU A 173 10.76 -11.35 4.61
CA GLU A 173 10.80 -12.82 4.51
C GLU A 173 9.38 -13.35 4.71
N SER A 174 8.89 -14.17 3.77
CA SER A 174 7.55 -14.77 3.89
C SER A 174 7.58 -15.91 4.89
N LEU A 175 6.73 -15.82 5.91
CA LEU A 175 6.55 -16.81 6.96
C LEU A 175 5.42 -17.80 6.65
N GLN A 176 4.93 -17.84 5.40
CA GLN A 176 3.77 -18.64 4.96
C GLN A 176 3.88 -20.12 5.37
N ALA A 177 5.06 -20.73 5.28
CA ALA A 177 5.24 -22.13 5.68
C ALA A 177 4.93 -22.35 7.18
N GLY A 178 5.36 -21.45 8.05
CA GLY A 178 5.08 -21.53 9.50
C GLY A 178 3.63 -21.18 9.84
N HIS A 179 3.02 -20.28 9.07
CA HIS A 179 1.58 -19.99 9.11
C HIS A 179 0.75 -21.24 8.78
N ASP A 180 1.03 -21.87 7.63
CA ASP A 180 0.30 -23.04 7.14
C ASP A 180 0.49 -24.26 8.06
N ASP A 181 1.70 -24.50 8.55
CA ASP A 181 2.00 -25.54 9.55
C ASP A 181 1.21 -25.31 10.85
N TYR A 182 1.09 -24.06 11.31
CA TYR A 182 0.32 -23.74 12.51
C TYR A 182 -1.18 -24.01 12.33
N LEU A 183 -1.79 -23.52 11.23
CA LEU A 183 -3.21 -23.76 10.95
C LEU A 183 -3.50 -25.26 10.73
N ALA A 184 -2.61 -25.99 10.06
CA ALA A 184 -2.69 -27.44 9.95
C ALA A 184 -2.66 -28.15 11.31
N SER A 185 -1.92 -27.62 12.29
CA SER A 185 -1.88 -28.15 13.67
C SER A 185 -3.15 -27.89 14.50
N VAL A 186 -3.96 -26.90 14.10
CA VAL A 186 -5.28 -26.60 14.70
C VAL A 186 -6.37 -27.49 14.10
N LYS A 187 -6.25 -27.81 12.81
CA LYS A 187 -7.22 -28.60 12.05
C LYS A 187 -7.48 -29.97 12.70
N ASN A 188 -8.76 -30.31 12.87
CA ASN A 188 -9.25 -31.56 13.51
C ASN A 188 -8.82 -31.77 14.99
N LYS A 189 -8.15 -30.81 15.63
CA LYS A 189 -7.68 -30.93 17.02
C LYS A 189 -8.81 -30.75 18.05
N TYR A 190 -9.86 -30.03 17.68
CA TYR A 190 -10.99 -29.69 18.52
C TYR A 190 -12.26 -30.38 18.01
N THR A 191 -13.08 -30.91 18.93
CA THR A 191 -14.41 -31.41 18.56
C THR A 191 -15.31 -30.25 18.15
N THR A 192 -16.16 -30.48 17.14
CA THR A 192 -17.19 -29.52 16.73
C THR A 192 -18.43 -29.56 17.63
N GLN A 193 -18.51 -30.53 18.53
CA GLN A 193 -19.62 -30.71 19.46
C GLN A 193 -19.53 -29.70 20.62
N ASP A 194 -20.65 -29.03 20.92
CA ASP A 194 -20.85 -28.11 22.04
C ASP A 194 -19.96 -26.84 22.06
N LYS A 195 -19.41 -26.43 20.92
CA LYS A 195 -18.63 -25.19 20.80
C LYS A 195 -19.52 -23.92 20.78
N PRO A 196 -19.13 -22.82 21.44
CA PRO A 196 -19.96 -21.62 21.56
C PRO A 196 -19.96 -20.78 20.27
N ASN A 197 -21.06 -20.08 20.03
CA ASN A 197 -21.14 -19.07 18.98
C ASN A 197 -20.33 -17.82 19.36
N VAL A 198 -19.38 -17.41 18.50
CA VAL A 198 -18.55 -16.22 18.71
C VAL A 198 -19.11 -15.05 17.89
N LEU A 199 -19.37 -13.92 18.54
CA LEU A 199 -19.81 -12.67 17.92
C LEU A 199 -18.88 -11.53 18.35
N VAL A 200 -18.22 -10.89 17.39
CA VAL A 200 -17.37 -9.71 17.62
C VAL A 200 -18.03 -8.49 16.98
N ILE A 201 -18.13 -7.39 17.74
CA ILE A 201 -18.75 -6.12 17.33
C ILE A 201 -17.72 -5.01 17.57
N LEU A 202 -17.29 -4.30 16.51
CA LEU A 202 -16.12 -3.39 16.41
C LEU A 202 -15.76 -2.54 17.66
N MET A 203 -16.05 -1.23 17.74
CA MET A 203 -16.85 -0.34 16.87
C MET A 203 -16.00 0.37 15.78
N ASP A 204 -16.39 1.57 15.32
CA ASP A 204 -15.58 2.52 14.54
C ASP A 204 -15.81 3.94 15.11
N ASP A 205 -14.73 4.62 15.52
CA ASP A 205 -14.70 5.99 16.11
C ASP A 205 -15.68 6.29 17.28
N MET A 206 -16.22 5.26 17.94
CA MET A 206 -17.07 5.40 19.11
C MET A 206 -16.25 5.80 20.35
N ALA A 207 -16.63 6.91 21.00
CA ALA A 207 -16.00 7.33 22.24
C ALA A 207 -16.47 6.49 23.43
N TYR A 208 -15.61 6.34 24.44
CA TYR A 208 -15.92 5.60 25.67
C TYR A 208 -17.22 6.06 26.37
N SER A 209 -17.55 7.35 26.27
CA SER A 209 -18.75 7.96 26.87
C SER A 209 -19.97 8.03 25.94
N ASP A 210 -19.90 7.50 24.71
CA ASP A 210 -21.05 7.45 23.79
C ASP A 210 -22.05 6.32 24.14
N ILE A 211 -21.66 5.36 24.98
CA ILE A 211 -22.51 4.27 25.49
C ILE A 211 -23.13 4.70 26.82
N SER A 212 -24.46 4.63 26.96
CA SER A 212 -25.16 5.10 28.17
C SER A 212 -24.78 4.33 29.43
N ALA A 213 -24.48 3.03 29.33
CA ALA A 213 -23.91 2.25 30.43
C ALA A 213 -22.63 2.86 31.03
N TYR A 214 -21.74 3.49 30.25
CA TYR A 214 -20.50 4.12 30.73
C TYR A 214 -20.65 5.62 31.08
N SER A 215 -21.84 6.20 30.92
CA SER A 215 -22.09 7.65 31.14
C SER A 215 -21.77 8.15 32.56
N TYR A 216 -21.77 7.27 33.57
CA TYR A 216 -21.39 7.62 34.94
C TYR A 216 -19.95 8.16 35.06
N LEU A 217 -19.04 7.75 34.17
CA LEU A 217 -17.65 8.22 34.16
C LEU A 217 -17.51 9.66 33.63
N ALA A 218 -18.35 10.06 32.66
CA ALA A 218 -18.37 11.45 32.16
C ALA A 218 -18.87 12.44 33.23
N ASN A 219 -19.89 12.03 34.00
CA ASN A 219 -20.43 12.83 35.10
C ASN A 219 -19.45 12.94 36.29
N LYS A 220 -18.53 11.98 36.44
CA LYS A 220 -17.49 11.99 37.49
C LYS A 220 -16.42 13.08 37.27
N ILE A 221 -16.29 13.58 36.03
CA ILE A 221 -15.38 14.67 35.64
C ILE A 221 -16.02 16.05 35.86
N SER A 222 -17.35 16.15 35.79
CA SER A 222 -18.11 17.41 35.90
C SER A 222 -18.63 17.73 37.30
N SER A 223 -18.56 16.79 38.25
CA SER A 223 -18.89 17.04 39.66
C SER A 223 -17.65 16.96 40.57
N ALA A 224 -17.25 18.11 41.12
CA ALA A 224 -16.24 18.20 42.18
C ALA A 224 -16.70 17.56 43.52
N SER A 225 -17.93 17.04 43.59
CA SER A 225 -18.49 16.36 44.77
C SER A 225 -18.92 14.91 44.46
N GLY A 226 -18.05 14.13 43.83
CA GLY A 226 -17.78 12.73 44.21
C GLY A 226 -18.92 11.70 44.23
N THR A 227 -20.11 11.97 43.69
CA THR A 227 -21.22 11.00 43.65
C THR A 227 -22.04 11.17 42.38
N VAL A 228 -22.00 10.14 41.54
CA VAL A 228 -22.87 9.98 40.37
C VAL A 228 -23.33 8.53 40.38
N THR A 229 -24.65 8.34 40.39
CA THR A 229 -25.28 7.02 40.58
C THR A 229 -26.48 6.81 39.65
N ASP A 230 -26.54 7.52 38.52
CA ASP A 230 -27.66 7.39 37.59
C ASP A 230 -27.23 7.57 36.12
N SER A 231 -27.52 6.58 35.28
CA SER A 231 -27.34 6.60 33.82
C SER A 231 -28.39 7.44 33.09
N LYS A 232 -29.43 7.93 33.81
CA LYS A 232 -30.49 8.81 33.27
C LYS A 232 -30.02 10.12 32.63
N ASN A 233 -28.76 10.52 32.82
CA ASN A 233 -28.18 11.74 32.25
C ASN A 233 -27.25 11.48 31.03
N ALA A 234 -27.29 10.29 30.43
CA ALA A 234 -26.53 10.01 29.21
C ALA A 234 -27.01 10.87 28.02
N THR A 235 -26.06 11.42 27.25
CA THR A 235 -26.38 12.24 26.05
C THR A 235 -26.92 11.39 24.88
N ILE A 236 -26.48 10.14 24.81
CA ILE A 236 -26.93 9.15 23.83
C ILE A 236 -27.52 7.98 24.62
N ASN A 237 -28.67 7.47 24.19
CA ASN A 237 -29.35 6.35 24.83
C ASN A 237 -29.07 5.07 24.01
N THR A 238 -28.37 4.10 24.59
CA THR A 238 -27.95 2.85 23.93
C THR A 238 -28.58 1.61 24.57
N PRO A 239 -29.92 1.51 24.69
CA PRO A 239 -30.59 0.52 25.55
C PRO A 239 -30.28 -0.94 25.17
N ASN A 240 -30.03 -1.21 23.88
CA ASN A 240 -29.62 -2.54 23.43
C ASN A 240 -28.19 -2.90 23.89
N ILE A 241 -27.26 -1.94 23.89
CA ILE A 241 -25.88 -2.15 24.39
C ILE A 241 -25.91 -2.26 25.92
N ASP A 242 -26.69 -1.42 26.58
CA ASP A 242 -26.87 -1.45 28.03
C ASP A 242 -27.42 -2.83 28.48
N SER A 243 -28.35 -3.44 27.72
CA SER A 243 -28.84 -4.80 28.02
C SER A 243 -27.77 -5.90 27.92
N ILE A 244 -26.72 -5.69 27.11
CA ILE A 244 -25.55 -6.59 27.04
C ILE A 244 -24.65 -6.38 28.26
N ALA A 245 -24.52 -5.14 28.72
CA ALA A 245 -23.78 -4.81 29.93
C ALA A 245 -24.45 -5.38 31.20
N ASP A 246 -25.77 -5.23 31.34
CA ASP A 246 -26.57 -5.76 32.46
C ASP A 246 -26.49 -7.29 32.58
N GLY A 247 -26.40 -7.99 31.44
CA GLY A 247 -26.29 -9.46 31.38
C GLY A 247 -24.86 -9.99 31.27
N GLY A 248 -23.83 -9.13 31.35
CA GLY A 248 -22.47 -9.46 30.92
C GLY A 248 -21.37 -8.93 31.82
N ILE A 249 -20.20 -8.64 31.22
CA ILE A 249 -19.03 -8.06 31.90
C ILE A 249 -18.74 -6.70 31.27
N MET A 250 -18.74 -5.66 32.09
CA MET A 250 -18.23 -4.33 31.72
C MET A 250 -16.73 -4.25 32.01
N MET A 251 -16.00 -3.46 31.20
CA MET A 251 -14.55 -3.28 31.34
C MET A 251 -14.22 -1.80 31.44
N ASP A 252 -13.99 -1.32 32.67
CA ASP A 252 -13.60 0.08 32.94
C ASP A 252 -12.26 0.46 32.29
N ASN A 253 -11.40 -0.53 32.01
CA ASN A 253 -10.01 -0.34 31.54
C ASN A 253 -9.75 -1.20 30.29
N PHE A 254 -10.44 -0.91 29.20
CA PHE A 254 -10.25 -1.56 27.90
C PHE A 254 -9.64 -0.58 26.89
N TYR A 255 -8.57 -0.98 26.20
CA TYR A 255 -7.76 -0.10 25.37
C TYR A 255 -7.62 -0.66 23.95
N SER A 256 -7.74 0.20 22.95
CA SER A 256 -7.31 -0.14 21.58
C SER A 256 -5.78 -0.14 21.49
N ALA A 257 -5.22 -1.00 20.64
CA ALA A 257 -3.76 -1.10 20.45
C ALA A 257 -3.15 0.11 19.72
N SER A 258 -3.97 0.94 19.07
CA SER A 258 -3.56 2.14 18.33
C SER A 258 -4.66 3.22 18.39
N PRO A 259 -4.32 4.52 18.23
CA PRO A 259 -5.30 5.59 18.13
C PRO A 259 -5.98 5.71 16.75
N VAL A 260 -5.68 4.83 15.78
CA VAL A 260 -6.20 4.91 14.40
C VAL A 260 -6.68 3.55 13.86
N CYS A 261 -7.60 3.61 12.88
CA CYS A 261 -8.45 2.49 12.48
C CYS A 261 -7.72 1.23 11.94
N SER A 262 -6.88 1.32 10.90
CA SER A 262 -6.22 0.11 10.34
C SER A 262 -5.30 -0.59 11.34
N PRO A 263 -4.37 0.10 12.04
CA PRO A 263 -3.49 -0.57 13.01
C PRO A 263 -4.26 -1.21 14.17
N SER A 264 -5.36 -0.60 14.64
CA SER A 264 -6.23 -1.20 15.66
C SER A 264 -6.97 -2.45 15.16
N ARG A 265 -7.43 -2.44 13.90
CA ARG A 265 -8.11 -3.57 13.24
C ARG A 265 -7.15 -4.74 13.00
N PHE A 266 -5.90 -4.44 12.64
CA PHE A 266 -4.82 -5.44 12.58
C PHE A 266 -4.64 -6.11 13.95
N SER A 267 -4.50 -5.32 15.02
CA SER A 267 -4.19 -5.86 16.35
C SER A 267 -5.31 -6.66 17.00
N ILE A 268 -6.58 -6.33 16.76
CA ILE A 268 -7.69 -7.15 17.28
C ILE A 268 -7.82 -8.47 16.52
N LEU A 269 -7.49 -8.52 15.22
CA LEU A 269 -7.51 -9.76 14.43
C LEU A 269 -6.34 -10.68 14.77
N THR A 270 -5.11 -10.16 14.87
CA THR A 270 -3.88 -10.97 15.02
C THR A 270 -3.43 -11.16 16.47
N GLY A 271 -3.97 -10.37 17.41
CA GLY A 271 -3.46 -10.29 18.78
C GLY A 271 -2.06 -9.68 18.90
N ARG A 272 -1.52 -9.06 17.84
CA ARG A 272 -0.16 -8.51 17.75
C ARG A 272 -0.19 -7.00 17.58
N TYR A 273 0.78 -6.29 18.15
CA TYR A 273 1.00 -4.87 17.84
C TYR A 273 1.25 -4.67 16.34
N SER A 274 0.63 -3.66 15.75
CA SER A 274 0.74 -3.28 14.33
C SER A 274 2.17 -3.24 13.79
N SER A 275 3.11 -2.74 14.58
CA SER A 275 4.53 -2.59 14.25
C SER A 275 5.26 -3.92 14.06
N ARG A 276 4.64 -5.06 14.46
CA ARG A 276 5.14 -6.42 14.18
C ARG A 276 4.73 -6.96 12.82
N GLY A 277 3.62 -6.47 12.27
CA GLY A 277 3.14 -6.76 10.91
C GLY A 277 3.36 -5.59 9.94
N TYR A 278 4.16 -4.60 10.34
CA TYR A 278 4.49 -3.40 9.57
C TYR A 278 3.26 -2.58 9.10
N LEU A 279 2.18 -2.54 9.89
CA LEU A 279 0.93 -1.86 9.54
C LEU A 279 0.65 -0.69 10.49
N ASP A 280 1.60 0.25 10.59
CA ASP A 280 1.56 1.34 11.58
C ASP A 280 0.73 2.56 11.15
N ASN A 281 0.29 2.61 9.89
CA ASN A 281 -0.51 3.70 9.34
C ASN A 281 -1.90 3.22 8.86
N VAL A 282 -2.78 4.20 8.60
CA VAL A 282 -4.07 3.95 7.95
C VAL A 282 -3.83 3.46 6.52
N VAL A 283 -4.50 2.37 6.15
CA VAL A 283 -4.52 1.83 4.78
C VAL A 283 -5.50 2.66 3.94
N PHE A 284 -5.07 3.07 2.74
CA PHE A 284 -5.83 3.89 1.79
C PHE A 284 -6.19 3.09 0.53
N PRO A 285 -7.11 3.58 -0.32
CA PRO A 285 -7.52 2.83 -1.50
C PRO A 285 -6.45 2.67 -2.59
N SER A 286 -6.31 1.43 -3.08
CA SER A 286 -5.16 0.95 -3.85
C SER A 286 -5.20 1.27 -5.35
N ASP A 287 -5.92 2.33 -5.74
CA ASP A 287 -5.82 2.91 -7.08
C ASP A 287 -6.16 4.39 -7.19
N ILE A 288 -6.76 5.03 -6.17
CA ILE A 288 -7.08 6.46 -6.22
C ILE A 288 -5.84 7.31 -5.96
N GLN A 289 -5.16 7.48 -7.08
CA GLN A 289 -4.07 8.41 -7.33
C GLN A 289 -2.76 8.01 -6.63
N SER A 290 -2.15 6.91 -7.10
CA SER A 290 -0.69 6.84 -7.20
C SER A 290 -0.16 7.81 -8.28
N ASN A 291 -0.47 9.09 -8.12
CA ASN A 291 0.00 10.20 -8.94
C ASN A 291 1.28 10.83 -8.31
N PRO A 292 2.09 11.62 -9.05
CA PRO A 292 3.35 12.18 -8.53
C PRO A 292 3.26 13.11 -7.31
N TRP A 293 2.05 13.54 -6.97
CA TRP A 293 1.69 14.49 -5.91
C TRP A 293 0.85 13.84 -4.81
N SER A 294 0.69 12.51 -4.84
CA SER A 294 -0.10 11.81 -3.82
C SER A 294 0.49 12.04 -2.42
N PRO A 295 -0.32 12.42 -1.40
CA PRO A 295 0.19 12.72 -0.07
C PRO A 295 0.95 11.57 0.60
N THR A 296 0.67 10.33 0.20
CA THR A 296 1.36 9.12 0.68
C THR A 296 2.83 9.02 0.22
N HIS A 297 3.24 9.74 -0.82
CA HIS A 297 4.58 9.62 -1.40
C HIS A 297 5.42 10.92 -1.37
N PHE A 298 4.85 12.13 -1.41
CA PHE A 298 5.71 13.30 -1.58
C PHE A 298 6.53 13.68 -0.32
N LEU A 299 5.96 13.56 0.88
CA LEU A 299 6.60 13.93 2.16
C LEU A 299 6.05 13.14 3.38
N ASN A 300 6.16 11.81 3.40
CA ASN A 300 5.85 11.04 4.60
C ASN A 300 7.01 10.07 4.98
N PRO A 301 7.80 10.35 6.05
CA PRO A 301 9.07 9.68 6.32
C PRO A 301 8.93 8.32 7.03
N TYR A 302 7.92 7.52 6.69
CA TYR A 302 7.65 6.20 7.29
C TYR A 302 7.88 4.99 6.37
N GLN A 303 8.12 5.18 5.07
CA GLN A 303 8.55 4.08 4.18
C GLN A 303 9.98 3.57 4.48
N PHE A 304 10.71 4.20 5.40
CA PHE A 304 11.93 3.64 6.01
C PHE A 304 11.65 2.55 7.07
N LEU A 305 10.37 2.23 7.34
CA LEU A 305 9.90 1.24 8.33
C LEU A 305 8.99 0.15 7.73
N ASN A 306 9.16 -0.18 6.43
CA ASN A 306 8.49 -1.29 5.75
C ASN A 306 6.94 -1.25 5.71
N ASN A 307 6.29 -0.09 5.84
CA ASN A 307 4.82 -0.06 5.92
C ASN A 307 4.15 -0.73 4.70
N VAL A 308 3.34 -1.76 4.95
CA VAL A 308 2.72 -2.62 3.92
C VAL A 308 1.38 -2.05 3.41
N ASP A 309 0.98 -2.45 2.20
CA ASP A 309 -0.28 -2.02 1.55
C ASP A 309 -1.54 -2.56 2.23
N GLY A 310 -1.39 -3.52 3.16
CA GLY A 310 -2.46 -4.17 3.92
C GLY A 310 -1.94 -5.28 4.82
N ILE A 311 -2.81 -6.06 5.46
CA ILE A 311 -2.42 -7.19 6.32
C ILE A 311 -1.70 -8.32 5.54
N LEU A 312 -0.47 -8.65 5.92
CA LEU A 312 0.31 -9.69 5.23
C LEU A 312 -0.39 -11.07 5.27
N GLY A 313 -0.19 -11.87 4.22
CA GLY A 313 -0.81 -13.21 4.09
C GLY A 313 -0.23 -14.29 5.01
N ASP A 314 0.80 -13.97 5.78
CA ASP A 314 1.45 -14.83 6.77
C ASP A 314 1.22 -14.36 8.23
N GLU A 315 0.39 -13.33 8.44
CA GLU A 315 -0.11 -12.93 9.75
C GLU A 315 -1.37 -13.74 10.10
N ILE A 316 -1.32 -14.49 11.20
CA ILE A 316 -2.42 -15.37 11.63
C ILE A 316 -3.50 -14.54 12.35
N THR A 317 -4.71 -14.54 11.80
CA THR A 317 -5.90 -13.95 12.43
C THR A 317 -6.67 -14.94 13.30
N PHE A 318 -7.47 -14.44 14.25
CA PHE A 318 -8.41 -15.30 15.00
C PHE A 318 -9.46 -15.95 14.08
N ALA A 319 -9.76 -15.34 12.93
CA ALA A 319 -10.72 -15.88 11.97
C ALA A 319 -10.19 -17.17 11.35
N GLU A 320 -8.92 -17.20 10.92
CA GLU A 320 -8.28 -18.41 10.39
C GLU A 320 -8.17 -19.53 11.44
N VAL A 321 -7.88 -19.17 12.70
CA VAL A 321 -7.85 -20.15 13.79
C VAL A 321 -9.25 -20.74 14.05
N LEU A 322 -10.31 -19.93 13.99
CA LEU A 322 -11.68 -20.41 14.08
C LEU A 322 -12.08 -21.25 12.85
N GLN A 323 -11.74 -20.83 11.64
CA GLN A 323 -11.99 -21.57 10.40
C GLN A 323 -11.28 -22.93 10.42
N ALA A 324 -10.01 -23.00 10.85
CA ALA A 324 -9.26 -24.23 11.05
C ALA A 324 -9.86 -25.14 12.14
N ALA A 325 -10.47 -24.56 13.18
CA ALA A 325 -11.30 -25.26 14.18
C ALA A 325 -12.75 -25.56 13.68
N GLY A 326 -12.98 -25.46 12.37
CA GLY A 326 -14.23 -25.82 11.69
C GLY A 326 -15.41 -24.93 12.02
N TYR A 327 -15.18 -23.65 12.35
CA TYR A 327 -16.25 -22.64 12.40
C TYR A 327 -16.48 -22.06 11.02
N ASN A 328 -17.74 -21.73 10.70
CA ASN A 328 -18.05 -20.91 9.53
C ASN A 328 -17.81 -19.44 9.92
N THR A 329 -17.07 -18.70 9.13
CA THR A 329 -16.60 -17.36 9.47
C THR A 329 -17.19 -16.30 8.53
N GLY A 330 -17.67 -15.20 9.11
CA GLY A 330 -18.25 -14.08 8.36
C GLY A 330 -17.81 -12.73 8.90
N CYS A 331 -17.56 -11.78 8.00
CA CYS A 331 -17.24 -10.39 8.33
C CYS A 331 -18.20 -9.45 7.59
N ILE A 332 -18.89 -8.57 8.32
CA ILE A 332 -19.85 -7.63 7.74
C ILE A 332 -19.46 -6.21 8.18
N GLY A 333 -19.40 -5.25 7.26
CA GLY A 333 -19.12 -3.84 7.54
C GLY A 333 -17.77 -3.37 6.99
N LYS A 334 -16.94 -2.74 7.84
CA LYS A 334 -15.64 -2.16 7.45
C LYS A 334 -14.50 -3.15 7.67
N TRP A 335 -13.63 -3.32 6.67
CA TRP A 335 -12.41 -4.14 6.77
C TRP A 335 -11.17 -3.29 7.12
N ASN A 336 -10.76 -2.41 6.21
CA ASN A 336 -9.72 -1.39 6.39
C ASN A 336 -8.29 -1.91 6.57
N LEU A 337 -7.97 -3.07 5.96
CA LEU A 337 -6.65 -3.73 5.97
C LEU A 337 -6.16 -4.10 4.55
N GLY A 338 -6.66 -3.40 3.52
CA GLY A 338 -6.35 -3.61 2.11
C GLY A 338 -7.50 -4.30 1.34
N ASP A 339 -7.35 -4.40 0.02
CA ASP A 339 -8.47 -4.64 -0.92
C ASP A 339 -8.15 -5.60 -2.08
N TYR A 340 -6.93 -6.13 -2.14
CA TYR A 340 -6.52 -7.02 -3.23
C TYR A 340 -5.61 -8.15 -2.75
N GLY A 341 -5.64 -9.27 -3.46
CA GLY A 341 -4.77 -10.42 -3.16
C GLY A 341 -4.87 -10.87 -1.70
N GLN A 342 -3.73 -11.12 -1.06
CA GLN A 342 -3.64 -11.59 0.33
C GLN A 342 -4.28 -10.66 1.38
N TYR A 343 -4.54 -9.39 1.03
CA TYR A 343 -5.09 -8.38 1.93
C TYR A 343 -6.61 -8.51 2.14
N LEU A 344 -7.28 -9.32 1.31
CA LEU A 344 -8.73 -9.50 1.32
C LEU A 344 -9.20 -10.28 2.56
N PRO A 345 -10.40 -9.98 3.11
CA PRO A 345 -10.98 -10.72 4.24
C PRO A 345 -11.06 -12.23 4.00
N THR A 346 -11.34 -12.65 2.77
CA THR A 346 -11.46 -14.06 2.38
C THR A 346 -10.14 -14.81 2.33
N ASN A 347 -9.02 -14.09 2.24
CA ASN A 347 -7.67 -14.63 2.36
C ASN A 347 -7.10 -14.48 3.78
N GLN A 348 -7.96 -14.06 4.72
CA GLN A 348 -7.65 -13.77 6.13
C GLN A 348 -8.72 -14.44 7.03
N GLY A 349 -9.12 -15.65 6.63
CA GLY A 349 -9.97 -16.56 7.41
C GLY A 349 -11.47 -16.31 7.45
N PHE A 350 -12.03 -15.41 6.65
CA PHE A 350 -13.48 -15.20 6.56
C PHE A 350 -14.09 -15.86 5.32
N ASP A 351 -14.92 -16.90 5.47
CA ASP A 351 -15.60 -17.57 4.34
C ASP A 351 -16.47 -16.61 3.50
N TYR A 352 -16.99 -15.56 4.15
CA TYR A 352 -17.89 -14.56 3.58
C TYR A 352 -17.57 -13.14 4.07
N PHE A 353 -17.57 -12.17 3.16
CA PHE A 353 -17.48 -10.74 3.46
C PHE A 353 -18.62 -9.93 2.81
N TYR A 354 -19.11 -8.92 3.52
CA TYR A 354 -20.05 -7.93 2.97
C TYR A 354 -19.80 -6.54 3.54
N GLY A 355 -19.45 -5.57 2.70
CA GLY A 355 -19.27 -4.19 3.10
C GLY A 355 -18.11 -3.51 2.39
N SER A 356 -17.42 -2.59 3.07
CA SER A 356 -16.38 -1.74 2.48
C SER A 356 -14.99 -2.19 2.90
N TYR A 357 -14.06 -2.25 1.94
CA TYR A 357 -12.63 -2.40 2.26
C TYR A 357 -12.06 -1.19 3.00
N TYR A 358 -12.73 -0.03 2.98
CA TYR A 358 -12.19 1.26 3.44
C TYR A 358 -13.13 2.05 4.36
N VAL A 359 -12.59 3.14 4.91
CA VAL A 359 -13.33 4.19 5.63
C VAL A 359 -14.32 4.92 4.71
N ASN A 360 -15.40 5.44 5.29
CA ASN A 360 -16.50 6.12 4.59
C ASN A 360 -16.18 7.55 4.09
N ASP A 361 -15.02 8.10 4.42
CA ASP A 361 -14.49 9.37 3.90
C ASP A 361 -13.46 9.18 2.77
N MET A 362 -13.09 7.93 2.47
CA MET A 362 -12.18 7.59 1.38
C MET A 362 -12.90 7.47 0.04
N THR A 363 -12.14 7.58 -1.05
CA THR A 363 -12.63 7.31 -2.40
C THR A 363 -11.77 6.18 -3.00
N PRO A 364 -12.37 5.10 -3.53
CA PRO A 364 -13.79 4.83 -3.58
C PRO A 364 -14.29 4.32 -2.21
N TYR A 365 -15.55 4.60 -1.91
CA TYR A 365 -16.28 3.98 -0.81
C TYR A 365 -17.43 3.15 -1.37
N ASN A 366 -17.08 2.13 -2.15
CA ASN A 366 -18.00 1.11 -2.64
C ASN A 366 -18.20 0.01 -1.58
N TRP A 367 -19.29 -0.76 -1.70
CA TRP A 367 -19.48 -1.98 -0.93
C TRP A 367 -19.42 -3.19 -1.87
N VAL A 368 -18.81 -4.26 -1.38
CA VAL A 368 -18.67 -5.54 -2.06
C VAL A 368 -19.35 -6.67 -1.28
N GLU A 369 -19.64 -7.76 -1.98
CA GLU A 369 -19.96 -9.07 -1.43
C GLU A 369 -18.92 -10.06 -1.96
N ASP A 370 -18.10 -10.61 -1.06
CA ASP A 370 -17.07 -11.59 -1.39
C ASP A 370 -17.37 -12.93 -0.71
N TYR A 371 -17.11 -14.03 -1.40
CA TYR A 371 -17.22 -15.38 -0.83
C TYR A 371 -16.36 -16.38 -1.61
N VAL A 372 -16.09 -17.52 -0.98
CA VAL A 372 -15.50 -18.69 -1.63
C VAL A 372 -16.59 -19.73 -1.87
N ASP A 373 -16.67 -20.29 -3.08
CA ASP A 373 -17.65 -21.34 -3.40
C ASP A 373 -17.21 -22.75 -2.94
N GLU A 374 -18.12 -23.73 -3.04
CA GLU A 374 -17.84 -25.14 -2.68
C GLU A 374 -16.69 -25.77 -3.49
N GLN A 375 -16.30 -25.17 -4.62
CA GLN A 375 -15.19 -25.62 -5.47
C GLN A 375 -13.88 -24.87 -5.16
N GLY A 376 -13.89 -23.92 -4.22
CA GLY A 376 -12.73 -23.12 -3.82
C GLY A 376 -12.48 -21.89 -4.70
N ASN A 377 -13.41 -21.50 -5.58
CA ASN A 377 -13.24 -20.28 -6.36
C ASN A 377 -13.68 -19.06 -5.56
N PHE A 378 -12.88 -18.00 -5.63
CA PHE A 378 -13.22 -16.68 -5.09
C PHE A 378 -14.19 -15.95 -6.02
N HIS A 379 -15.27 -15.44 -5.45
CA HIS A 379 -16.22 -14.54 -6.11
C HIS A 379 -16.23 -13.20 -5.37
N SER A 380 -16.25 -12.11 -6.13
CA SER A 380 -16.40 -10.75 -5.62
C SER A 380 -17.35 -9.97 -6.51
N GLN A 381 -18.27 -9.22 -5.91
CA GLN A 381 -19.24 -8.39 -6.60
C GLN A 381 -19.36 -7.03 -5.90
N GLU A 382 -19.22 -5.93 -6.65
CA GLU A 382 -19.68 -4.62 -6.17
C GLU A 382 -21.22 -4.63 -6.04
N VAL A 383 -21.71 -4.44 -4.81
CA VAL A 383 -23.14 -4.43 -4.48
C VAL A 383 -23.69 -3.02 -4.29
N ARG A 384 -22.82 -2.03 -4.02
CA ARG A 384 -23.14 -0.59 -4.03
C ARG A 384 -21.95 0.21 -4.50
N THR A 385 -22.17 1.09 -5.47
CA THR A 385 -21.13 1.99 -5.99
C THR A 385 -20.78 3.08 -4.98
N HIS A 386 -19.58 3.67 -5.09
CA HIS A 386 -19.22 4.86 -4.30
C HIS A 386 -20.25 6.00 -4.44
N LYS A 387 -20.84 6.19 -5.62
CA LYS A 387 -21.85 7.23 -5.89
C LYS A 387 -23.14 7.00 -5.08
N GLU A 388 -23.55 5.75 -4.91
CA GLU A 388 -24.73 5.37 -4.11
C GLU A 388 -24.46 5.40 -2.59
N ASN A 389 -23.18 5.50 -2.19
CA ASN A 389 -22.74 5.63 -0.80
C ASN A 389 -22.29 7.06 -0.44
N LEU A 390 -22.48 8.04 -1.34
CA LEU A 390 -22.32 9.47 -1.02
C LEU A 390 -23.39 9.94 -0.02
N ASP A 391 -24.61 9.40 -0.14
CA ASP A 391 -25.61 9.51 0.92
C ASP A 391 -25.41 8.36 1.92
N GLN A 392 -25.00 8.72 3.13
CA GLN A 392 -24.68 7.78 4.20
C GLN A 392 -25.79 7.68 5.26
N SER A 393 -26.95 8.30 5.03
CA SER A 393 -28.10 8.26 5.94
C SER A 393 -28.56 6.83 6.25
N GLU A 394 -28.49 5.95 5.25
CA GLU A 394 -28.86 4.54 5.36
C GLU A 394 -27.64 3.58 5.51
N SER A 395 -26.44 4.12 5.73
CA SER A 395 -25.20 3.31 5.88
C SER A 395 -25.12 2.54 7.20
N THR A 396 -26.06 2.76 8.13
CA THR A 396 -26.19 1.99 9.38
C THR A 396 -27.37 1.01 9.31
N SER A 397 -28.54 1.50 8.88
CA SER A 397 -29.75 0.71 8.69
C SER A 397 -29.56 -0.39 7.64
N THR A 398 -28.97 -0.09 6.48
CA THR A 398 -28.85 -1.06 5.38
C THR A 398 -27.94 -2.23 5.76
N PRO A 399 -26.71 -2.03 6.27
CA PRO A 399 -25.89 -3.14 6.72
C PRO A 399 -26.54 -3.90 7.87
N THR A 400 -27.13 -3.25 8.88
CA THR A 400 -27.74 -3.98 10.01
C THR A 400 -28.96 -4.81 9.60
N THR A 401 -29.85 -4.28 8.75
CA THR A 401 -31.04 -5.00 8.27
C THR A 401 -30.63 -6.16 7.36
N THR A 402 -29.68 -5.91 6.45
CA THR A 402 -29.17 -6.92 5.53
C THR A 402 -28.22 -7.90 6.24
N ALA A 403 -27.58 -7.54 7.36
CA ALA A 403 -26.62 -8.38 8.07
C ALA A 403 -27.25 -9.65 8.63
N ALA A 404 -28.50 -9.62 9.10
CA ALA A 404 -29.19 -10.82 9.53
C ALA A 404 -29.39 -11.81 8.36
N GLU A 405 -29.77 -11.28 7.18
CA GLU A 405 -29.96 -12.07 5.97
C GLU A 405 -28.62 -12.57 5.38
N LYS A 406 -27.60 -11.71 5.34
CA LYS A 406 -26.26 -12.03 4.83
C LYS A 406 -25.47 -12.94 5.77
N ALA A 407 -25.59 -12.78 7.09
CA ALA A 407 -25.07 -13.77 8.03
C ALA A 407 -25.80 -15.12 7.89
N THR A 408 -27.10 -15.11 7.56
CA THR A 408 -27.82 -16.35 7.19
C THR A 408 -27.28 -16.96 5.90
N ARG A 409 -26.89 -16.15 4.90
CA ARG A 409 -26.18 -16.63 3.70
C ARG A 409 -24.78 -17.16 3.99
N ALA A 410 -23.98 -16.47 4.80
CA ALA A 410 -22.70 -16.97 5.30
C ALA A 410 -22.84 -18.31 6.06
N MET A 411 -23.97 -18.50 6.76
CA MET A 411 -24.32 -19.79 7.37
C MET A 411 -24.83 -20.86 6.40
N THR A 412 -25.29 -20.52 5.19
CA THR A 412 -25.89 -21.50 4.24
C THR A 412 -25.02 -21.82 3.03
N HIS A 413 -24.21 -20.89 2.52
CA HIS A 413 -23.33 -21.14 1.38
C HIS A 413 -22.20 -22.14 1.69
N THR A 414 -21.84 -22.33 2.97
CA THR A 414 -20.87 -23.33 3.42
C THR A 414 -21.49 -24.70 3.78
N PHE A 415 -22.80 -24.92 3.55
CA PHE A 415 -23.53 -26.07 4.09
C PHE A 415 -23.86 -27.15 3.05
N ASN A 416 -22.85 -27.96 2.68
CA ASN A 416 -23.12 -29.30 2.13
C ASN A 416 -22.07 -30.38 2.46
N ALA A 417 -21.80 -30.55 3.76
CA ALA A 417 -21.25 -31.79 4.32
C ALA A 417 -22.23 -32.43 5.33
N SER A 418 -23.48 -32.63 4.88
CA SER A 418 -24.59 -33.30 5.59
C SER A 418 -25.16 -32.63 6.86
N ARG A 419 -26.42 -32.15 6.78
CA ARG A 419 -27.56 -32.54 7.66
C ARG A 419 -28.80 -31.66 7.46
N SER A 420 -29.97 -32.27 7.69
CA SER A 420 -31.33 -31.77 7.44
C SER A 420 -31.69 -30.43 8.11
N LEU A 421 -32.32 -29.53 7.34
CA LEU A 421 -32.93 -28.29 7.84
C LEU A 421 -34.35 -28.53 8.38
N THR A 422 -34.64 -28.03 9.59
CA THR A 422 -36.02 -27.88 10.10
C THR A 422 -36.13 -26.64 11.00
N ASN A 423 -37.23 -25.87 10.87
CA ASN A 423 -37.64 -24.73 11.71
C ASN A 423 -36.89 -23.37 11.57
N ILE A 424 -36.97 -22.75 10.38
CA ILE A 424 -36.63 -21.31 10.19
C ILE A 424 -37.81 -20.36 10.50
N SER A 425 -39.05 -20.85 10.49
CA SER A 425 -40.28 -20.02 10.62
C SER A 425 -40.47 -19.32 11.98
N ALA A 426 -39.78 -19.76 13.04
CA ALA A 426 -39.99 -19.26 14.41
C ALA A 426 -39.22 -17.98 14.77
N ILE A 427 -38.28 -17.53 13.95
CA ILE A 427 -37.46 -16.32 14.21
C ILE A 427 -38.12 -15.05 13.61
N TYR A 428 -38.90 -15.23 12.54
CA TYR A 428 -39.48 -14.14 11.74
C TYR A 428 -40.54 -13.29 12.48
N SER A 429 -41.20 -13.85 13.51
CA SER A 429 -42.30 -13.20 14.23
C SER A 429 -41.86 -12.19 15.30
N THR A 430 -40.62 -12.29 15.80
CA THR A 430 -40.13 -11.43 16.90
C THR A 430 -39.59 -10.09 16.39
N ILE A 431 -39.12 -10.02 15.14
CA ILE A 431 -38.39 -8.85 14.60
C ILE A 431 -39.32 -7.88 13.84
N SER A 432 -40.41 -8.35 13.21
CA SER A 432 -41.22 -7.54 12.28
C SER A 432 -42.21 -6.55 12.94
N ASN A 433 -42.22 -6.42 14.26
CA ASN A 433 -43.35 -5.84 15.00
C ASN A 433 -43.11 -4.47 15.68
N GLN A 434 -42.10 -3.69 15.25
CA GLN A 434 -41.97 -2.28 15.64
C GLN A 434 -41.67 -1.37 14.44
N ARG A 435 -42.47 -0.32 14.26
CA ARG A 435 -42.29 0.70 13.21
C ARG A 435 -41.29 1.77 13.69
N PRO A 436 -40.41 2.29 12.83
CA PRO A 436 -39.53 3.39 13.20
C PRO A 436 -40.32 4.71 13.30
N THR A 437 -40.08 5.48 14.37
CA THR A 437 -40.47 6.89 14.46
C THR A 437 -39.24 7.77 14.19
N GLN A 438 -39.45 8.87 13.47
CA GLN A 438 -38.38 9.77 13.02
C GLN A 438 -37.79 10.58 14.19
N ALA A 439 -36.65 10.15 14.77
CA ALA A 439 -35.68 11.00 15.49
C ALA A 439 -34.44 10.20 15.96
N ALA A 440 -33.56 9.77 15.05
CA ALA A 440 -32.31 9.08 15.40
C ALA A 440 -31.19 9.24 14.35
N GLN A 441 -30.95 10.46 13.86
CA GLN A 441 -29.77 10.77 13.05
C GLN A 441 -28.59 11.17 13.93
N ALA A 442 -27.75 10.22 14.35
CA ALA A 442 -26.33 10.44 14.68
C ALA A 442 -25.58 9.13 15.04
N ARG A 443 -24.38 8.97 14.45
CA ARG A 443 -23.29 8.02 14.79
C ARG A 443 -23.48 6.54 14.40
N CYS A 444 -22.41 5.95 13.89
CA CYS A 444 -22.41 4.67 13.18
C CYS A 444 -22.22 3.44 14.08
N MET A 445 -22.88 2.36 13.69
CA MET A 445 -22.39 0.98 13.84
C MET A 445 -21.96 0.45 12.46
N THR A 446 -21.17 -0.61 12.27
CA THR A 446 -19.97 -1.15 12.95
C THR A 446 -19.69 -2.53 12.33
N THR A 447 -18.42 -2.94 12.25
CA THR A 447 -18.07 -4.30 11.81
C THR A 447 -18.70 -5.36 12.73
N LEU A 448 -19.47 -6.28 12.13
CA LEU A 448 -20.24 -7.33 12.78
C LEU A 448 -19.76 -8.70 12.28
N SER A 449 -18.96 -9.40 13.09
CA SER A 449 -18.51 -10.76 12.77
C SER A 449 -19.41 -11.76 13.48
N LEU A 450 -20.35 -12.34 12.74
CA LEU A 450 -21.35 -13.28 13.27
C LEU A 450 -20.93 -14.74 13.04
N CYS A 451 -20.95 -15.55 14.09
CA CYS A 451 -20.99 -17.01 13.99
C CYS A 451 -22.22 -17.53 14.77
N LEU A 452 -23.05 -18.39 14.15
CA LEU A 452 -24.29 -18.88 14.76
C LEU A 452 -24.63 -20.32 14.34
N HIS A 453 -25.10 -21.14 15.30
CA HIS A 453 -26.02 -22.26 15.08
C HIS A 453 -26.89 -22.54 16.33
N ARG A 454 -28.05 -23.19 16.16
CA ARG A 454 -29.02 -23.49 17.23
C ARG A 454 -29.89 -24.72 16.92
N THR A 455 -29.95 -25.68 17.84
CA THR A 455 -31.17 -26.49 18.11
C THR A 455 -31.24 -26.89 19.59
N THR A 456 -32.45 -26.96 20.13
CA THR A 456 -32.74 -27.09 21.58
C THR A 456 -33.24 -28.49 21.96
N ALA A 457 -32.85 -29.00 23.13
CA ALA A 457 -33.52 -30.05 23.89
C ALA A 457 -33.35 -29.77 25.42
N PRO A 458 -34.22 -30.29 26.31
CA PRO A 458 -34.54 -29.61 27.55
C PRO A 458 -33.58 -29.88 28.72
N ALA A 459 -33.64 -29.00 29.72
CA ALA A 459 -33.04 -29.23 31.02
C ALA A 459 -33.77 -30.37 31.76
N GLU A 460 -33.07 -31.47 32.05
CA GLU A 460 -33.40 -32.34 33.16
C GLU A 460 -32.53 -31.97 34.37
N ARG A 461 -33.17 -31.85 35.53
CA ARG A 461 -32.48 -31.69 36.82
C ARG A 461 -31.96 -33.05 37.28
N ALA A 462 -30.70 -33.08 37.68
CA ALA A 462 -30.17 -33.97 38.73
C ALA A 462 -29.17 -33.17 39.57
#